data_AF-A0A917UQL6-F1
#
_entry.id   AF-A0A917UQL6-F1
#
_cell.length_a   1.000
_cell.length_b   1.000
_cell.length_c   1.000
_cell.angle_alpha   90.00
_cell.angle_beta   90.00
_cell.angle_gamma   90.00
#
_symmetry.space_group_name_H-M   'P 1'
#
loop_
_entity.id
_entity.type
_entity.pdbx_description
1 polymer ?
#
loop_
_entity_poly.entity_id
_entity_poly.type
_entity_poly.pdbx_seq_one_letter_code
_entity_poly.pdbx_strand_id
1 'polypeptide(L)'
;MKSPPDPPAARPWTLLLRALGVPAYLLLRLIGRDPAAHAPAPPEVTPAPERPGLAAEALPEGWTRPREMLDTPPTLAPVTLAFGLALGTVGVLVGAWSVAVLGAAVSLAGAALWARDALRESA
;
A
#
# COMPACT_ATOMS: atom_id res chain seq x y z
N MET A 1 28.78 38.49 43.16
CA MET A 1 28.76 37.37 42.18
C MET A 1 27.42 37.42 41.47
N LYS A 2 27.40 37.56 40.15
CA LYS A 2 26.17 37.72 39.34
C LYS A 2 25.76 36.33 38.86
N SER A 3 24.59 35.83 39.26
CA SER A 3 24.09 34.53 38.80
C SER A 3 23.94 34.52 37.27
N PRO A 4 24.30 33.42 36.59
CA PRO A 4 24.06 33.30 35.16
C PRO A 4 22.55 33.32 34.87
N PRO A 5 22.11 33.91 33.74
CA PRO A 5 20.71 33.89 33.35
C PRO A 5 20.25 32.47 33.04
N ASP A 6 19.06 32.10 33.52
CA ASP A 6 18.45 30.80 33.23
C ASP A 6 18.27 30.61 31.71
N PRO A 7 18.51 29.40 31.19
CA PRO A 7 18.29 29.13 29.77
C PRO A 7 16.80 29.30 29.42
N PRO A 8 16.47 29.87 28.25
CA PRO A 8 15.09 30.08 27.86
C PRO A 8 14.39 28.72 27.75
N ALA A 9 13.27 28.57 28.48
CA ALA A 9 12.42 27.39 28.40
C ALA A 9 12.05 27.12 26.93
N ALA A 10 12.46 25.96 26.42
CA ALA A 10 12.15 25.54 25.06
C ALA A 10 10.62 25.53 24.89
N ARG A 11 10.12 26.36 23.98
CA ARG A 11 8.68 26.52 23.76
C ARG A 11 8.07 25.19 23.33
N PRO A 12 6.92 24.76 23.88
CA PRO A 12 6.36 23.42 23.67
C PRO A 12 6.07 23.09 22.19
N TRP A 13 5.86 24.10 21.34
CA TRP A 13 5.65 23.91 19.91
C TRP A 13 6.90 23.42 19.16
N THR A 14 8.13 23.69 19.63
CA THR A 14 9.34 23.18 18.99
C THR A 14 9.55 21.69 19.27
N LEU A 15 9.10 21.20 20.43
CA LEU A 15 9.03 19.77 20.72
C LEU A 15 7.99 19.07 19.85
N LEU A 16 6.84 19.71 19.64
CA LEU A 16 5.77 19.18 18.78
C LEU A 16 6.21 19.09 17.30
N LEU A 17 6.90 20.12 16.79
CA LEU A 17 7.47 20.10 15.43
C LEU A 17 8.58 19.06 15.27
N ARG A 18 9.40 18.81 16.30
CA ARG A 18 10.39 17.72 16.27
C ARG A 18 9.74 16.33 16.34
N ALA A 19 8.69 16.18 17.16
CA ALA A 19 7.94 14.93 17.28
C ALA A 19 7.22 14.54 15.98
N LEU A 20 6.79 15.52 15.17
CA LEU A 20 6.17 15.28 13.85
C LEU A 20 7.18 15.25 12.69
N GLY A 21 8.20 16.09 12.73
CA GLY A 21 9.17 16.22 11.63
C GLY A 21 10.08 14.99 11.48
N VAL A 22 10.49 14.36 12.58
CA VAL A 22 11.34 13.16 12.56
C VAL A 22 10.63 11.95 11.94
N PRO A 23 9.40 11.57 12.35
CA PRO A 23 8.70 10.45 11.72
C PRO A 23 8.31 10.74 10.27
N ALA A 24 7.91 11.98 9.94
CA ALA A 24 7.62 12.35 8.55
C ALA A 24 8.87 12.26 7.64
N TYR A 25 10.03 12.72 8.14
CA TYR A 25 11.30 12.60 7.43
C TYR A 25 11.76 11.14 7.28
N LEU A 26 11.59 10.32 8.32
CA LEU A 26 11.90 8.89 8.25
C LEU A 26 10.98 8.14 7.28
N LEU A 27 9.69 8.50 7.24
CA LEU A 27 8.72 7.93 6.30
C LEU A 27 9.09 8.28 4.84
N LEU A 28 9.39 9.56 4.57
CA LEU A 28 9.86 9.99 3.25
C LEU A 28 11.16 9.30 2.84
N ARG A 29 12.08 9.10 3.80
CA ARG A 29 13.32 8.35 3.58
C ARG A 29 13.10 6.86 3.33
N LEU A 30 12.08 6.26 3.95
CA LEU A 30 11.75 4.84 3.74
C LEU A 30 11.13 4.62 2.35
N ILE A 31 10.28 5.56 1.92
CA ILE A 31 9.60 5.53 0.61
C ILE A 31 10.60 5.84 -0.52
N GLY A 32 11.58 6.72 -0.28
CA GLY A 32 12.64 7.05 -1.24
C GLY A 32 13.77 6.01 -1.33
N ARG A 33 13.62 4.83 -0.72
CA ARG A 33 14.65 3.77 -0.78
C ARG A 33 14.59 3.09 -2.15
N ASP A 34 15.64 3.25 -2.94
CA ASP A 34 15.76 2.83 -4.32
C ASP A 34 15.23 1.39 -4.58
N PRO A 35 14.27 1.20 -5.50
CA PRO A 35 13.85 -0.14 -5.94
C PRO A 35 14.96 -0.88 -6.70
N ALA A 36 16.05 -0.21 -7.04
CA ALA A 36 17.19 -0.78 -7.76
C ALA A 36 18.07 -1.71 -6.89
N ALA A 37 18.00 -1.62 -5.57
CA ALA A 37 18.82 -2.46 -4.68
C ALA A 37 18.34 -3.91 -4.56
N HIS A 38 17.19 -4.25 -5.17
CA HIS A 38 16.57 -5.57 -5.13
C HIS A 38 16.23 -6.11 -6.51
N ALA A 39 16.89 -5.64 -7.58
CA ALA A 39 16.80 -6.31 -8.86
C ALA A 39 17.27 -7.77 -8.68
N PRO A 40 16.37 -8.77 -8.78
CA PRO A 40 16.80 -10.17 -8.77
C PRO A 40 17.71 -10.37 -9.99
N ALA A 41 18.80 -11.13 -9.82
CA ALA A 41 19.65 -11.54 -10.92
C ALA A 41 18.80 -12.12 -12.06
N PRO A 42 19.12 -11.84 -13.34
CA PRO A 42 18.35 -12.35 -14.46
C PRO A 42 18.23 -13.88 -14.32
N PRO A 43 17.02 -14.45 -14.42
CA PRO A 43 16.84 -15.88 -14.27
C PRO A 43 17.65 -16.56 -15.35
N GLU A 44 18.55 -17.45 -14.92
CA GLU A 44 19.26 -18.37 -15.79
C GLU A 44 18.21 -19.15 -16.58
N VAL A 45 18.12 -18.88 -17.89
CA VAL A 45 17.13 -19.50 -18.78
C VAL A 45 17.54 -20.97 -18.94
N THR A 46 17.08 -21.79 -18.01
CA THR A 46 17.08 -23.25 -18.20
C THR A 46 16.00 -23.52 -19.24
N PRO A 47 16.32 -24.04 -20.44
CA PRO A 47 15.29 -24.37 -21.41
C PRO A 47 14.36 -25.41 -20.78
N ALA A 48 13.08 -25.04 -20.65
CA ALA A 48 12.06 -25.95 -20.13
C ALA A 48 11.96 -27.16 -21.06
N PRO A 49 11.85 -28.39 -20.54
CA PRO A 49 11.60 -29.56 -21.39
C PRO A 49 10.29 -29.32 -22.15
N GLU A 50 10.34 -29.44 -23.48
CA GLU A 50 9.16 -29.38 -24.34
C GLU A 50 8.11 -30.34 -23.80
N ARG A 51 7.00 -29.81 -23.29
CA ARG A 51 5.85 -30.63 -22.92
C ARG A 51 5.24 -31.15 -24.22
N PRO A 52 5.12 -32.48 -24.41
CA PRO A 52 4.44 -33.03 -25.58
C PRO A 52 3.04 -32.44 -25.64
N GLY A 53 2.64 -31.96 -26.83
CA GLY A 53 1.38 -31.28 -27.06
C GLY A 53 0.21 -32.07 -26.47
N LEU A 54 -0.48 -31.47 -25.50
CA LEU A 54 -1.82 -31.90 -25.12
C LEU A 54 -2.70 -31.59 -26.31
N ALA A 55 -2.96 -32.62 -27.12
CA ALA A 55 -4.02 -32.63 -28.09
C ALA A 55 -5.28 -32.06 -27.42
N ALA A 56 -5.95 -31.14 -28.09
CA ALA A 56 -7.17 -30.51 -27.61
C ALA A 56 -8.19 -31.58 -27.19
N GLU A 57 -8.24 -31.87 -25.90
CA GLU A 57 -9.20 -32.78 -25.30
C GLU A 57 -10.58 -32.15 -25.51
N ALA A 58 -11.39 -32.79 -26.35
CA ALA A 58 -12.75 -32.37 -26.63
C ALA A 58 -13.53 -32.42 -25.30
N LEU A 59 -13.93 -31.24 -24.81
CA LEU A 59 -14.69 -31.09 -23.58
C LEU A 59 -16.03 -31.83 -23.73
N PRO A 60 -16.52 -32.54 -22.69
CA PRO A 60 -17.82 -33.23 -22.73
C PRO A 60 -18.97 -32.29 -23.11
N GLU A 61 -20.02 -32.82 -23.75
CA GLU A 61 -21.22 -32.02 -24.06
C GLU A 61 -21.80 -31.40 -22.77
N GLY A 62 -21.85 -30.07 -22.72
CA GLY A 62 -22.29 -29.29 -21.56
C GLY A 62 -21.17 -28.70 -20.70
N TRP A 63 -19.91 -29.08 -20.91
CA TRP A 63 -18.78 -28.38 -20.33
C TRP A 63 -18.46 -27.13 -21.15
N THR A 64 -18.88 -25.96 -20.65
CA THR A 64 -18.29 -24.70 -21.06
C THR A 64 -16.89 -24.60 -20.46
N ARG A 65 -15.91 -24.24 -21.30
CA ARG A 65 -14.56 -23.88 -20.82
C ARG A 65 -14.75 -22.90 -19.66
N PRO A 66 -14.06 -23.07 -18.50
CA PRO A 66 -14.11 -22.09 -17.42
C PRO A 66 -13.94 -20.72 -18.06
N ARG A 67 -14.90 -19.82 -17.80
CA ARG A 67 -14.89 -18.46 -18.35
C ARG A 67 -13.47 -17.97 -18.19
N GLU A 68 -12.76 -17.76 -19.30
CA GLU A 68 -11.39 -17.27 -19.26
C GLU A 68 -11.43 -16.08 -18.31
N MET A 69 -10.77 -16.23 -17.16
CA MET A 69 -10.65 -15.13 -16.20
C MET A 69 -9.99 -14.05 -17.03
N LEU A 70 -10.79 -13.05 -17.42
CA LEU A 70 -10.28 -11.80 -17.94
C LEU A 70 -9.18 -11.43 -16.97
N ASP A 71 -7.93 -11.42 -17.45
CA ASP A 71 -6.75 -11.05 -16.68
C ASP A 71 -6.99 -9.64 -16.18
N THR A 72 -7.66 -9.55 -15.03
CA THR A 72 -8.12 -8.30 -14.48
C THR A 72 -6.85 -7.67 -13.96
N PRO A 73 -6.46 -6.51 -14.48
CA PRO A 73 -5.21 -5.89 -14.08
C PRO A 73 -5.21 -5.72 -12.56
N PRO A 74 -4.08 -5.97 -11.89
CA PRO A 74 -4.02 -5.91 -10.44
C PRO A 74 -4.46 -4.52 -9.94
N THR A 75 -5.57 -4.46 -9.20
CA THR A 75 -6.06 -3.22 -8.59
C THR A 75 -5.54 -3.06 -7.17
N LEU A 76 -5.05 -1.85 -6.86
CA LEU A 76 -4.58 -1.50 -5.51
C LEU A 76 -5.73 -1.09 -4.57
N ALA A 77 -6.95 -0.95 -5.09
CA ALA A 77 -8.10 -0.48 -4.33
C ALA A 77 -8.39 -1.29 -3.04
N PRO A 78 -8.48 -2.64 -3.06
CA PRO A 78 -8.77 -3.42 -1.85
C PRO A 78 -7.63 -3.33 -0.82
N VAL A 79 -6.38 -3.29 -1.27
CA VAL A 79 -5.21 -3.15 -0.38
C VAL A 79 -5.23 -1.78 0.32
N THR A 80 -5.51 -0.72 -0.44
CA THR A 80 -5.53 0.64 0.08
C THR A 80 -6.68 0.84 1.07
N LEU A 81 -7.85 0.28 0.77
CA LEU A 81 -9.02 0.29 1.65
C LEU A 81 -8.75 -0.47 2.96
N ALA A 82 -8.23 -1.70 2.87
CA ALA A 82 -7.91 -2.51 4.05
C ALA A 82 -6.85 -1.84 4.92
N PHE A 83 -5.82 -1.26 4.32
CA PHE A 83 -4.77 -0.54 5.04
C PHE A 83 -5.32 0.71 5.75
N GLY A 84 -6.16 1.48 5.08
CA GLY A 84 -6.81 2.65 5.68
C GLY A 84 -7.66 2.27 6.89
N LEU A 85 -8.45 1.20 6.79
CA LEU A 85 -9.30 0.73 7.88
C LEU A 85 -8.48 0.22 9.06
N ALA A 86 -7.42 -0.55 8.79
CA ALA A 86 -6.51 -1.04 9.82
C ALA A 86 -5.83 0.12 10.55
N LEU A 87 -5.30 1.09 9.80
CA LEU A 87 -4.66 2.29 10.35
C LEU A 87 -5.65 3.12 11.18
N GLY A 88 -6.87 3.30 10.67
CA GLY A 88 -7.95 4.00 11.36
C GLY A 88 -8.30 3.34 12.69
N THR A 89 -8.46 2.02 12.68
CA THR A 89 -8.78 1.21 13.86
C THR A 89 -7.68 1.30 14.91
N VAL A 90 -6.41 1.20 14.49
CA VAL A 90 -5.26 1.37 15.40
C VAL A 90 -5.26 2.78 15.98
N GLY A 91 -5.48 3.82 15.17
CA GLY A 91 -5.54 5.21 15.61
C GLY A 91 -6.61 5.45 16.68
N VAL A 92 -7.81 4.87 16.50
CA VAL A 92 -8.88 4.93 17.51
C VAL A 92 -8.47 4.20 18.79
N LEU A 93 -7.88 3.00 18.67
CA LEU A 93 -7.49 2.17 19.82
C LEU A 93 -6.44 2.84 20.70
N VAL A 94 -5.48 3.56 20.10
CA VAL A 94 -4.42 4.27 20.84
C VAL A 94 -4.77 5.72 21.19
N GLY A 95 -5.99 6.19 20.88
CA GLY A 95 -6.42 7.57 21.12
C GLY A 95 -5.73 8.63 20.24
N ALA A 96 -5.06 8.20 19.16
CA ALA A 96 -4.36 9.08 18.23
C ALA A 96 -5.29 9.53 17.11
N TRP A 97 -6.07 10.60 17.36
CA TRP A 97 -7.06 11.12 16.41
C TRP A 97 -6.48 11.47 15.03
N SER A 98 -5.24 11.96 14.96
CA SER A 98 -4.57 12.25 13.68
C SER A 98 -4.37 10.99 12.84
N VAL A 99 -4.04 9.85 13.47
CA VAL A 99 -3.88 8.56 12.81
C VAL A 99 -5.24 8.00 12.37
N ALA A 100 -6.26 8.17 13.21
CA ALA A 100 -7.63 7.76 12.88
C ALA A 100 -8.17 8.51 11.65
N VAL A 101 -7.99 9.83 11.61
CA VAL A 101 -8.39 10.68 10.47
C VAL A 101 -7.61 10.31 9.21
N LEU A 102 -6.30 10.06 9.32
CA LEU A 102 -5.49 9.61 8.19
C LEU A 102 -5.97 8.26 7.64
N GLY A 103 -6.25 7.29 8.52
CA GLY A 103 -6.82 6.00 8.13
C GLY A 103 -8.17 6.13 7.42
N ALA A 104 -9.05 7.01 7.91
CA ALA A 104 -10.33 7.30 7.25
C ALA A 104 -10.13 7.90 5.85
N ALA A 105 -9.21 8.86 5.69
CA ALA A 105 -8.91 9.46 4.40
C ALA A 105 -8.35 8.43 3.40
N VAL A 106 -7.45 7.55 3.85
CA VAL A 106 -6.90 6.47 3.01
C VAL A 106 -7.98 5.44 2.63
N SER A 107 -8.88 5.11 3.56
CA SER A 107 -10.00 4.19 3.28
C SER A 107 -10.94 4.76 2.22
N LEU A 108 -11.26 6.05 2.31
CA LEU A 108 -12.08 6.75 1.32
C LEU A 108 -11.41 6.77 -0.06
N ALA A 109 -10.09 6.98 -0.12
CA ALA A 109 -9.34 6.91 -1.37
C ALA A 109 -9.40 5.50 -1.99
N GLY A 110 -9.22 4.45 -1.19
CA GLY A 110 -9.36 3.06 -1.64
C GLY A 110 -10.77 2.74 -2.17
N ALA A 111 -11.81 3.21 -1.46
CA ALA A 111 -13.19 3.05 -1.90
C ALA A 111 -13.49 3.79 -3.21
N ALA A 112 -12.96 5.00 -3.38
CA ALA A 112 -13.11 5.79 -4.60
C ALA A 112 -12.42 5.13 -5.80
N LEU A 113 -11.22 4.56 -5.60
CA LEU A 113 -10.54 3.77 -6.64
C LEU A 113 -11.38 2.55 -7.04
N TRP A 114 -11.91 1.83 -6.05
CA TRP A 114 -12.75 0.66 -6.32
C TRP A 114 -14.03 1.02 -7.08
N ALA A 115 -14.71 2.08 -6.67
CA ALA A 115 -15.91 2.57 -7.35
C ALA A 115 -15.61 3.01 -8.79
N ARG A 116 -14.45 3.65 -9.03
CA ARG A 116 -14.02 4.04 -10.38
C ARG A 116 -13.74 2.83 -11.27
N ASP A 117 -13.09 1.81 -10.73
CA ASP A 117 -12.80 0.58 -11.48
C ASP A 117 -14.11 -0.14 -11.86
N ALA A 118 -15.05 -0.26 -10.91
CA ALA A 118 -16.37 -0.84 -11.17
C ALA A 118 -17.17 -0.08 -12.25
N LEU A 119 -17.08 1.26 -12.27
CA LEU A 119 -17.72 2.08 -13.30
C LEU A 119 -17.08 1.89 -14.68
N ARG A 120 -15.76 1.66 -14.74
CA ARG A 120 -15.05 1.38 -16.01
C ARG A 120 -15.40 0.02 -16.58
N GLU A 121 -15.63 -0.97 -15.73
CA GLU A 121 -16.06 -2.30 -16.16
C GLU A 121 -17.50 -2.31 -16.69
N SER A 122 -18.33 -1.35 -16.25
CA SER A 122 -19.74 -1.25 -16.63
C SER A 122 -20.02 -0.42 -17.88
N ALA A 123 -19.01 0.31 -18.39
CA ALA A 123 -19.11 1.24 -19.51
C ALA A 123 -18.55 0.64 -20.80
#